data_AF-A0A2P8AXU4-F1
#
_entry.id   AF-A0A2P8AXU4-F1
#
_cell.length_a   1.000
_cell.length_b   1.000
_cell.length_c   1.000
_cell.angle_alpha   90.00
_cell.angle_beta   90.00
_cell.angle_gamma   90.00
#
_symmetry.space_group_name_H-M   'P 1'
#
loop_
_entity.id
_entity.type
_entity.pdbx_description
1 polymer ?
#
loop_
_entity_poly.entity_id
_entity_poly.type
_entity_poly.pdbx_seq_one_letter_code
_entity_poly.pdbx_strand_id
1 'polypeptide(L)'
;MTTATETKTLPRLKERYRNEVVAKLQEQYSYGNPMQVPGLVKIVVNMGVGEAARDAKLIDGAVRDLATITGQKPLVRRATKSIAQFKLREGMPIGAKVTLRGDRMWEFLDRLLSIALPRIRDFRGLDGRKLDGHGNYTFGLTEQSVFHEIDQDKIDRQRGMDITVVTTATTDDEGRALLKLLGFPFKEN
;
A
#
# COMPACT_ATOMS: atom_id res chain seq x y z
N MET A 1 -13.23 -34.08 -20.71
CA MET A 1 -13.48 -33.33 -19.47
C MET A 1 -13.25 -31.87 -19.77
N THR A 2 -14.33 -31.12 -19.95
CA THR A 2 -14.32 -29.70 -20.31
C THR A 2 -13.83 -28.92 -19.08
N THR A 3 -12.59 -28.43 -19.11
CA THR A 3 -12.08 -27.50 -18.10
C THR A 3 -12.93 -26.23 -18.16
N ALA A 4 -13.79 -26.04 -17.16
CA ALA A 4 -14.47 -24.78 -16.94
C ALA A 4 -13.38 -23.71 -16.74
N THR A 5 -13.28 -22.79 -17.68
CA THR A 5 -12.44 -21.60 -17.56
C THR A 5 -12.96 -20.82 -16.34
N GLU A 6 -12.25 -20.87 -15.22
CA GLU A 6 -12.55 -20.04 -14.06
C GLU A 6 -12.60 -18.58 -14.52
N THR A 7 -13.80 -18.01 -14.59
CA THR A 7 -14.00 -16.61 -14.93
C THR A 7 -13.31 -15.78 -13.86
N LYS A 8 -12.16 -15.20 -14.23
CA LYS A 8 -11.38 -14.32 -13.39
C LYS A 8 -12.27 -13.14 -12.96
N THR A 9 -12.80 -13.21 -11.74
CA THR A 9 -13.73 -12.22 -11.18
C THR A 9 -13.03 -10.87 -11.09
N LEU A 10 -13.66 -9.82 -11.61
CA LEU A 10 -13.10 -8.47 -11.48
C LEU A 10 -13.05 -8.08 -9.99
N PRO A 11 -11.94 -7.51 -9.50
CA PRO A 11 -11.88 -7.01 -8.13
C PRO A 11 -12.95 -5.95 -7.89
N ARG A 12 -13.66 -6.04 -6.76
CA ARG A 12 -14.77 -5.15 -6.37
C ARG A 12 -14.43 -3.66 -6.50
N LEU A 13 -13.27 -3.25 -6.00
CA LEU A 13 -12.83 -1.85 -6.10
C LEU A 13 -12.52 -1.41 -7.54
N LYS A 14 -12.08 -2.33 -8.41
CA LYS A 14 -11.79 -2.03 -9.81
C LYS A 14 -13.08 -1.80 -10.59
N GLU A 15 -14.12 -2.55 -10.29
CA GLU A 15 -15.45 -2.33 -10.85
C GLU A 15 -16.05 -1.00 -10.37
N ARG A 16 -16.00 -0.74 -9.06
CA ARG A 16 -16.45 0.54 -8.49
C ARG A 16 -15.70 1.74 -9.07
N TYR A 17 -14.38 1.61 -9.28
CA TYR A 17 -13.58 2.65 -9.92
C TYR A 17 -14.12 2.99 -11.32
N ARG A 18 -14.36 1.96 -12.15
CA ARG A 18 -14.83 2.14 -13.54
C ARG A 18 -16.25 2.68 -13.63
N ASN A 19 -17.15 2.19 -12.80
CA ASN A 19 -18.58 2.49 -12.93
C ASN A 19 -18.98 3.79 -12.23
N GLU A 20 -18.39 4.08 -11.06
CA GLU A 20 -18.80 5.21 -10.21
C GLU A 20 -17.75 6.31 -10.12
N VAL A 21 -16.49 5.93 -9.82
CA VAL A 21 -15.45 6.92 -9.48
C VAL A 21 -15.04 7.73 -10.70
N VAL A 22 -14.89 7.08 -11.86
CA VAL A 22 -14.54 7.76 -13.11
C VAL A 22 -15.59 8.81 -13.47
N ALA A 23 -16.89 8.47 -13.39
CA ALA A 23 -17.97 9.41 -13.69
C ALA A 23 -17.98 10.61 -12.73
N LYS A 24 -17.78 10.38 -11.43
CA LYS A 24 -17.73 11.44 -10.42
C LYS A 24 -16.54 12.38 -10.60
N LEU A 25 -15.37 11.84 -10.92
CA LEU A 25 -14.17 12.65 -11.19
C LEU A 25 -14.32 13.47 -12.48
N GLN A 26 -14.93 12.86 -13.50
CA GLN A 26 -15.23 13.54 -14.76
C GLN A 26 -16.20 14.72 -14.54
N GLU A 27 -17.24 14.55 -13.73
CA GLU A 27 -18.18 15.61 -13.39
C GLU A 27 -17.51 16.72 -12.57
N GLN A 28 -16.68 16.36 -11.59
CA GLN A 28 -16.04 17.32 -10.69
C GLN A 28 -14.96 18.19 -11.37
N TYR A 29 -14.15 17.60 -12.25
CA TYR A 29 -13.02 18.29 -12.86
C TYR A 29 -13.20 18.58 -14.36
N SER A 30 -14.30 18.14 -14.97
CA SER A 30 -14.66 18.41 -16.37
C SER A 30 -13.52 18.14 -17.36
N TYR A 31 -12.86 16.98 -17.25
CA TYR A 31 -11.72 16.62 -18.10
C TYR A 31 -12.10 16.65 -19.59
N GLY A 32 -11.23 17.20 -20.44
CA GLY A 32 -11.46 17.24 -21.90
C GLY A 32 -11.33 15.87 -22.57
N ASN A 33 -10.64 14.91 -21.94
CA ASN A 33 -10.43 13.57 -22.46
C ASN A 33 -10.66 12.53 -21.34
N PRO A 34 -11.46 11.47 -21.57
CA PRO A 34 -11.65 10.39 -20.59
C PRO A 34 -10.36 9.76 -20.06
N MET A 35 -9.27 9.77 -20.84
CA MET A 35 -7.97 9.23 -20.43
C MET A 35 -7.18 10.15 -19.47
N GLN A 36 -7.65 11.37 -19.23
CA GLN A 36 -7.07 12.28 -18.22
C GLN A 36 -7.53 11.95 -16.81
N VAL A 37 -8.60 11.16 -16.65
CA VAL A 37 -9.13 10.80 -15.34
C VAL A 37 -8.04 10.07 -14.53
N PRO A 38 -7.73 10.54 -13.31
CA PRO A 38 -6.66 9.94 -12.53
C PRO A 38 -7.01 8.52 -12.10
N GLY A 39 -6.01 7.64 -12.12
CA GLY A 39 -6.13 6.24 -11.74
C GLY A 39 -4.97 5.78 -10.87
N LEU A 40 -5.10 4.56 -10.32
CA LEU A 40 -4.01 3.92 -9.58
C LEU A 40 -3.02 3.26 -10.53
N VAL A 41 -1.74 3.56 -10.35
CA VAL A 41 -0.64 2.96 -11.14
C VAL A 41 -0.06 1.74 -10.43
N LYS A 42 0.28 1.91 -9.15
CA LYS A 42 0.91 0.87 -8.33
C LYS A 42 0.75 1.20 -6.85
N ILE A 43 0.78 0.17 -6.01
CA ILE A 43 0.93 0.32 -4.57
C ILE A 43 2.28 -0.28 -4.18
N VAL A 44 3.09 0.48 -3.46
CA VAL A 44 4.36 0.02 -2.91
C VAL A 44 4.19 -0.14 -1.41
N VAL A 45 4.45 -1.35 -0.91
CA VAL A 45 4.51 -1.63 0.52
C VAL A 45 5.97 -1.82 0.88
N ASN A 46 6.44 -1.09 1.88
CA ASN A 46 7.83 -1.09 2.30
C ASN A 46 7.93 -1.28 3.81
N MET A 47 8.85 -2.15 4.24
CA MET A 47 9.21 -2.29 5.65
C MET A 47 10.70 -2.03 5.81
N GLY A 48 11.02 -0.97 6.55
CA GLY A 48 12.37 -0.68 7.00
C GLY A 48 12.66 -1.43 8.29
N VAL A 49 13.67 -2.31 8.29
CA VAL A 49 14.09 -3.06 9.48
C VAL A 49 15.51 -2.63 9.83
N GLY A 50 15.64 -1.44 10.43
CA GLY A 50 16.97 -0.87 10.76
C GLY A 50 17.80 -1.73 11.70
N GLU A 51 17.15 -2.51 12.57
CA GLU A 51 17.81 -3.48 13.46
C GLU A 51 18.44 -4.66 12.72
N ALA A 52 18.08 -4.87 11.46
CA ALA A 52 18.63 -5.95 10.65
C ALA A 52 20.13 -5.82 10.37
N ALA A 53 20.69 -4.61 10.55
CA ALA A 53 22.14 -4.42 10.52
C ALA A 53 22.85 -5.21 11.63
N ARG A 54 22.15 -5.54 12.72
CA ARG A 54 22.69 -6.32 13.85
C ARG A 54 22.30 -7.80 13.74
N ASP A 55 21.08 -8.09 13.30
CA ASP A 55 20.58 -9.46 13.15
C ASP A 55 19.89 -9.68 11.80
N ALA A 56 20.53 -10.46 10.94
CA ALA A 56 20.01 -10.78 9.62
C ALA A 56 18.69 -11.58 9.68
N LYS A 57 18.43 -12.34 10.75
CA LYS A 57 17.21 -13.16 10.90
C LYS A 57 15.96 -12.31 11.00
N LEU A 58 16.07 -11.06 11.49
CA LEU A 58 14.94 -10.16 11.55
C LEU A 58 14.37 -9.89 10.14
N ILE A 59 15.18 -9.92 9.09
CA ILE A 59 14.67 -9.69 7.72
C ILE A 59 13.78 -10.84 7.26
N ASP A 60 14.12 -12.08 7.61
CA ASP A 60 13.34 -13.24 7.21
C ASP A 60 11.92 -13.18 7.76
N GLY A 61 11.75 -12.67 8.99
CA GLY A 61 10.43 -12.37 9.56
C GLY A 61 9.66 -11.33 8.75
N ALA A 62 10.29 -10.23 8.36
CA ALA A 62 9.62 -9.17 7.58
C ALA A 62 9.24 -9.64 6.18
N VAL A 63 10.09 -10.48 5.57
CA VAL A 63 9.83 -11.09 4.27
C VAL A 63 8.64 -12.05 4.37
N ARG A 64 8.54 -12.84 5.45
CA ARG A 64 7.39 -13.72 5.70
C ARG A 64 6.11 -12.91 5.89
N ASP A 65 6.13 -11.89 6.75
CA ASP A 65 4.95 -11.07 7.04
C ASP A 65 4.43 -10.37 5.77
N LEU A 66 5.32 -9.73 5.01
CA LEU A 66 4.93 -9.08 3.75
C LEU A 66 4.44 -10.08 2.71
N ALA A 67 5.03 -11.28 2.63
CA ALA A 67 4.56 -12.32 1.72
C ALA A 67 3.13 -12.75 2.06
N THR A 68 2.84 -12.95 3.34
CA THR A 68 1.52 -13.33 3.84
C THR A 68 0.49 -12.22 3.59
N ILE A 69 0.83 -10.96 3.87
CA ILE A 69 -0.07 -9.82 3.68
C ILE A 69 -0.38 -9.59 2.20
N THR A 70 0.67 -9.52 1.37
CA THR A 70 0.55 -9.07 -0.03
C THR A 70 0.31 -10.21 -1.03
N GLY A 71 0.50 -11.48 -0.62
CA GLY A 71 0.44 -12.63 -1.51
C GLY A 71 1.57 -12.67 -2.56
N GLN A 72 2.65 -11.91 -2.34
CA GLN A 72 3.77 -11.83 -3.27
C GLN A 72 5.10 -11.88 -2.51
N LYS A 73 6.06 -12.66 -3.02
CA LYS A 73 7.41 -12.73 -2.45
C LYS A 73 8.08 -11.33 -2.48
N PRO A 74 8.45 -10.76 -1.32
CA PRO A 74 9.09 -9.46 -1.25
C PRO A 74 10.50 -9.43 -1.80
N LEU A 75 10.91 -8.26 -2.29
CA LEU A 75 12.29 -7.98 -2.66
C LEU A 75 13.05 -7.46 -1.44
N VAL A 76 14.09 -8.17 -1.02
CA VAL A 76 15.02 -7.70 0.02
C VAL A 76 15.87 -6.57 -0.55
N ARG A 77 15.83 -5.41 0.12
CA ARG A 77 16.64 -4.23 -0.20
C ARG A 77 17.94 -4.28 0.57
N ARG A 78 19.03 -4.08 -0.16
CA ARG A 78 20.38 -3.93 0.40
C ARG A 78 20.76 -2.46 0.48
N ALA A 79 21.59 -2.12 1.47
CA ALA A 79 22.16 -0.81 1.65
C ALA A 79 23.08 -0.47 0.48
N THR A 80 22.92 0.73 -0.08
CA THR A 80 23.77 1.25 -1.17
C THR A 80 24.94 2.07 -0.67
N LYS A 81 24.92 2.48 0.61
CA LYS A 81 25.96 3.29 1.25
C LYS A 81 26.28 2.74 2.62
N SER A 82 27.55 2.85 3.00
CA SER A 82 28.01 2.55 4.36
C SER A 82 27.83 3.78 5.25
N ILE A 83 27.20 3.61 6.41
CA ILE A 83 26.94 4.69 7.36
C ILE A 83 27.31 4.20 8.76
N ALA A 84 28.36 4.79 9.34
CA ALA A 84 28.92 4.35 10.62
C ALA A 84 27.93 4.50 11.79
N GLN A 85 27.15 5.58 11.83
CA GLN A 85 26.17 5.83 12.90
C GLN A 85 25.11 4.73 12.99
N PHE A 86 24.70 4.16 11.86
CA PHE A 86 23.75 3.05 11.79
C PHE A 86 24.40 1.67 11.84
N LYS A 87 25.74 1.62 11.98
CA LYS A 87 26.54 0.39 11.90
C LYS A 87 26.26 -0.41 10.62
N LEU A 88 25.98 0.31 9.53
CA LEU A 88 25.55 -0.27 8.26
C LEU A 88 26.71 -0.26 7.26
N ARG A 89 26.92 -1.39 6.59
CA ARG A 89 27.85 -1.51 5.46
C ARG A 89 27.08 -1.71 4.15
N GLU A 90 27.67 -1.27 3.05
CA GLU A 90 27.16 -1.49 1.71
C GLU A 90 26.92 -2.99 1.46
N GLY A 91 25.81 -3.32 0.79
CA GLY A 91 25.41 -4.70 0.52
C GLY A 91 24.66 -5.39 1.67
N MET A 92 24.66 -4.83 2.89
CA MET A 92 23.89 -5.40 3.99
C MET A 92 22.39 -5.24 3.74
N PRO A 93 21.58 -6.28 4.01
CA PRO A 93 20.14 -6.17 3.85
C PRO A 93 19.56 -5.30 4.97
N ILE A 94 18.63 -4.39 4.62
CA ILE A 94 18.09 -3.35 5.53
C ILE A 94 16.56 -3.33 5.60
N GLY A 95 15.90 -3.92 4.61
CA GLY A 95 14.45 -3.92 4.56
C GLY A 95 13.92 -4.78 3.42
N ALA A 96 12.60 -4.81 3.30
CA ALA A 96 11.90 -5.54 2.27
C ALA A 96 10.81 -4.66 1.65
N LYS A 97 10.60 -4.79 0.34
CA LYS A 97 9.51 -4.09 -0.34
C LYS A 97 8.74 -5.01 -1.28
N VAL A 98 7.49 -4.69 -1.49
CA VAL A 98 6.61 -5.29 -2.49
C VAL A 98 6.05 -4.19 -3.38
N THR A 99 5.91 -4.44 -4.67
CA THR A 99 5.22 -3.53 -5.59
C THR A 99 4.07 -4.26 -6.24
N LEU A 100 2.86 -3.87 -5.88
CA LEU A 100 1.61 -4.43 -6.36
C LEU A 100 1.12 -3.65 -7.58
N ARG A 101 0.67 -4.39 -8.60
CA ARG A 101 0.09 -3.87 -9.83
C ARG A 101 -1.04 -4.78 -10.30
N GLY A 102 -1.91 -4.26 -11.15
CA GLY A 102 -3.03 -5.01 -11.72
C GLY A 102 -4.05 -5.41 -10.65
N ASP A 103 -4.60 -6.62 -10.76
CA ASP A 103 -5.73 -7.05 -9.92
C ASP A 103 -5.32 -7.19 -8.43
N ARG A 104 -4.13 -7.71 -8.14
CA ARG A 104 -3.59 -7.84 -6.77
C ARG A 104 -3.48 -6.51 -6.02
N MET A 105 -3.23 -5.41 -6.76
CA MET A 105 -3.19 -4.07 -6.18
C MET A 105 -4.58 -3.66 -5.67
N TRP A 106 -5.62 -3.93 -6.46
CA TRP A 106 -7.00 -3.60 -6.10
C TRP A 106 -7.51 -4.46 -4.95
N GLU A 107 -7.19 -5.74 -4.93
CA GLU A 107 -7.54 -6.66 -3.83
C GLU A 107 -6.82 -6.29 -2.53
N PHE A 108 -5.53 -5.94 -2.60
CA PHE A 108 -4.80 -5.44 -1.44
C PHE A 108 -5.40 -4.14 -0.90
N LEU A 109 -5.74 -3.21 -1.80
CA LEU A 109 -6.39 -1.96 -1.42
C LEU A 109 -7.75 -2.19 -0.76
N ASP A 110 -8.52 -3.16 -1.26
CA ASP A 110 -9.84 -3.50 -0.71
C ASP A 110 -9.74 -4.05 0.71
N ARG A 111 -8.80 -4.99 0.93
CA ARG A 111 -8.51 -5.54 2.27
C ARG A 111 -7.99 -4.46 3.21
N LEU A 112 -7.12 -3.58 2.72
CA LEU A 112 -6.59 -2.47 3.50
C LEU A 112 -7.73 -1.55 4.00
N LEU A 113 -8.59 -1.08 3.09
CA LEU A 113 -9.64 -0.11 3.42
C LEU A 113 -10.77 -0.72 4.25
N SER A 114 -11.23 -1.91 3.87
CA SER A 114 -12.42 -2.52 4.47
C SER A 114 -12.14 -3.23 5.80
N ILE A 115 -10.91 -3.72 5.99
CA ILE A 115 -10.58 -4.62 7.11
C ILE A 115 -9.43 -4.06 7.96
N ALA A 116 -8.30 -3.70 7.34
CA ALA A 116 -7.10 -3.35 8.11
C ALA A 116 -7.20 -1.97 8.79
N LEU A 117 -7.66 -0.92 8.10
CA LEU A 117 -7.75 0.43 8.66
C LEU A 117 -8.71 0.53 9.86
N PRO A 118 -9.94 -0.03 9.82
CA PRO A 118 -10.85 0.01 10.98
C PRO A 118 -10.30 -0.72 12.21
N ARG A 119 -9.38 -1.67 12.03
CA ARG A 119 -8.77 -2.45 13.12
C ARG A 119 -7.62 -1.72 13.82
N ILE A 120 -7.16 -0.59 13.28
CA ILE A 120 -6.12 0.23 13.93
C ILE A 120 -6.65 0.74 15.26
N ARG A 121 -5.88 0.53 16.34
CA ARG A 121 -6.21 1.07 17.66
C ARG A 121 -6.20 2.60 17.62
N ASP A 122 -7.25 3.23 18.17
CA ASP A 122 -7.44 4.69 18.19
C ASP A 122 -7.39 5.33 16.79
N PHE A 123 -8.01 4.70 15.80
CA PHE A 123 -8.06 5.22 14.44
C PHE A 123 -8.88 6.53 14.35
N ARG A 124 -8.20 7.65 14.11
CA ARG A 124 -8.80 8.99 13.96
C ARG A 124 -8.95 9.45 12.51
N GLY A 125 -8.83 8.52 11.56
CA GLY A 125 -8.73 8.83 10.14
C GLY A 125 -7.29 9.13 9.69
N LEU A 126 -7.10 9.04 8.38
CA LEU A 126 -5.86 9.32 7.70
C LEU A 126 -5.69 10.82 7.48
N ASP A 127 -4.46 11.31 7.57
CA ASP A 127 -4.16 12.71 7.29
C ASP A 127 -4.20 12.96 5.78
N GLY A 128 -5.15 13.77 5.34
CA GLY A 128 -5.31 14.16 3.93
C GLY A 128 -4.27 15.16 3.43
N ARG A 129 -3.38 15.67 4.30
CA ARG A 129 -2.30 16.61 3.92
C ARG A 129 -1.01 15.92 3.49
N LYS A 130 -0.87 14.60 3.69
CA LYS A 130 0.34 13.83 3.38
C LYS A 130 0.51 13.44 1.90
N LEU A 131 0.04 14.29 0.99
CA LEU A 131 0.34 14.11 -0.44
C LEU A 131 1.67 14.80 -0.78
N ASP A 132 2.27 14.39 -1.90
CA ASP A 132 3.63 14.78 -2.31
C ASP A 132 3.69 15.91 -3.36
N GLY A 133 2.60 16.65 -3.55
CA GLY A 133 2.45 17.69 -4.57
C GLY A 133 2.05 17.14 -5.94
N HIS A 134 2.20 15.84 -6.18
CA HIS A 134 1.92 15.17 -7.45
C HIS A 134 0.84 14.09 -7.29
N GLY A 135 -0.02 14.22 -6.28
CA GLY A 135 -1.15 13.33 -6.10
C GLY A 135 -0.81 11.91 -5.63
N ASN A 136 0.44 11.63 -5.23
CA ASN A 136 0.78 10.37 -4.57
C ASN A 136 0.57 10.49 -3.07
N TYR A 137 0.15 9.39 -2.46
CA TYR A 137 -0.17 9.36 -1.04
C TYR A 137 0.68 8.33 -0.32
N THR A 138 1.36 8.74 0.74
CA THR A 138 2.12 7.83 1.60
C THR A 138 1.67 7.95 3.05
N PHE A 139 1.41 6.82 3.66
CA PHE A 139 1.11 6.74 5.09
C PHE A 139 1.79 5.52 5.70
N GLY A 140 2.15 5.66 6.98
CA GLY A 140 2.75 4.59 7.76
C GLY A 140 1.70 3.88 8.61
N LEU A 141 1.84 2.57 8.74
CA LEU A 141 1.19 1.74 9.74
C LEU A 141 2.22 1.39 10.80
N THR A 142 1.88 1.60 12.06
CA THR A 142 2.78 1.34 13.19
C THR A 142 2.96 -0.15 13.48
N GLU A 143 1.93 -0.95 13.22
CA GLU A 143 1.92 -2.38 13.53
C GLU A 143 1.37 -3.19 12.36
N GLN A 144 1.98 -4.35 12.11
CA GLN A 144 1.52 -5.32 11.11
C GLN A 144 0.35 -6.19 11.59
N SER A 145 0.03 -6.15 12.89
CA SER A 145 -1.05 -6.90 13.56
C SER A 145 -2.47 -6.56 13.06
N VAL A 146 -2.59 -5.49 12.28
CA VAL A 146 -3.84 -4.99 11.68
C VAL A 146 -4.36 -5.90 10.57
N PHE A 147 -3.49 -6.69 9.94
CA PHE A 147 -3.86 -7.65 8.91
C PHE A 147 -4.33 -8.96 9.55
N HIS A 148 -5.42 -9.56 9.05
CA HIS A 148 -5.96 -10.81 9.60
C HIS A 148 -5.15 -12.03 9.21
N GLU A 149 -4.37 -11.92 8.15
CA GLU A 149 -3.50 -12.97 7.65
C GLU A 149 -2.27 -13.17 8.56
N ILE A 150 -1.97 -12.20 9.43
CA ILE A 150 -0.91 -12.30 10.42
C ILE A 150 -1.47 -12.94 11.70
N ASP A 151 -0.86 -14.05 12.09
CA ASP A 151 -1.10 -14.71 13.36
C ASP A 151 -0.37 -13.95 14.49
N GLN A 152 -1.13 -13.34 15.40
CA GLN A 152 -0.59 -12.51 16.46
C GLN A 152 0.30 -13.29 17.43
N ASP A 153 0.05 -14.58 17.63
CA ASP A 153 0.81 -15.43 18.56
C ASP A 153 2.20 -15.76 18.01
N LYS A 154 2.39 -15.61 16.69
CA LYS A 154 3.67 -15.88 16.00
C LYS A 154 4.49 -14.61 15.75
N ILE A 155 4.00 -13.45 16.19
CA ILE A 155 4.72 -12.18 16.03
C ILE A 155 5.90 -12.16 17.02
N ASP A 156 7.12 -12.08 16.49
CA ASP A 156 8.33 -11.96 17.30
C ASP A 156 8.51 -10.53 17.83
N ARG A 157 8.28 -9.53 16.96
CA ARG A 157 8.38 -8.10 17.24
C ARG A 157 7.34 -7.34 16.44
N GLN A 158 6.83 -6.26 17.02
CA GLN A 158 6.03 -5.29 16.29
C GLN A 158 6.90 -4.56 15.26
N ARG A 159 6.40 -4.45 14.04
CA ARG A 159 7.10 -3.87 12.90
C ARG A 159 6.14 -2.98 12.14
N GLY A 160 6.56 -1.74 11.92
CA GLY A 160 5.83 -0.81 11.08
C GLY A 160 6.03 -1.10 9.59
N MET A 161 5.12 -0.58 8.78
CA MET A 161 5.24 -0.58 7.31
C MET A 161 4.73 0.73 6.73
N ASP A 162 5.36 1.16 5.66
CA ASP A 162 4.92 2.31 4.87
C ASP A 162 4.23 1.83 3.61
N ILE A 163 3.07 2.41 3.33
CA ILE A 163 2.29 2.12 2.14
C ILE A 163 2.22 3.39 1.31
N THR A 164 2.74 3.31 0.09
CA THR A 164 2.69 4.38 -0.90
C THR A 164 1.73 3.98 -2.01
N VAL A 165 0.68 4.80 -2.17
CA VAL A 165 -0.29 4.72 -3.25
C VAL A 165 0.14 5.69 -4.34
N VAL A 166 0.55 5.16 -5.49
CA VAL A 166 0.98 5.96 -6.63
C VAL A 166 -0.16 6.08 -7.63
N THR A 167 -0.51 7.31 -7.97
CA THR A 167 -1.60 7.64 -8.88
C THR A 167 -1.06 8.28 -10.16
N THR A 168 -1.93 8.48 -11.15
CA THR A 168 -1.64 9.31 -12.33
C THR A 168 -2.09 10.76 -12.16
N ALA A 169 -2.55 11.15 -10.98
CA ALA A 169 -2.99 12.51 -10.71
C ALA A 169 -1.84 13.50 -10.93
N THR A 170 -2.17 14.71 -11.35
CA THR A 170 -1.18 15.77 -11.56
C THR A 170 -1.07 16.69 -10.36
N THR A 171 -2.17 16.82 -9.61
CA THR A 171 -2.27 17.69 -8.44
C THR A 171 -2.73 16.91 -7.21
N ASP A 172 -2.44 17.46 -6.03
CA ASP A 172 -2.87 16.85 -4.76
C ASP A 172 -4.38 16.87 -4.58
N ASP A 173 -5.09 17.83 -5.16
CA ASP A 173 -6.55 17.89 -5.08
C ASP A 173 -7.19 16.75 -5.85
N GLU A 174 -6.72 16.46 -7.06
CA GLU A 174 -7.14 15.30 -7.86
C GLU A 174 -6.83 13.99 -7.14
N GLY A 175 -5.61 13.85 -6.62
CA GLY A 175 -5.17 12.67 -5.88
C GLY A 175 -6.04 12.43 -4.63
N ARG A 176 -6.33 13.50 -3.87
CA ARG A 176 -7.19 13.44 -2.68
C ARG A 176 -8.63 13.09 -3.06
N ALA A 177 -9.18 13.69 -4.12
CA ALA A 177 -10.53 13.40 -4.59
C ALA A 177 -10.66 11.93 -5.01
N LEU A 178 -9.69 11.41 -5.78
CA LEU A 178 -9.64 9.99 -6.16
C LEU A 178 -9.65 9.07 -4.94
N LEU A 179 -8.75 9.32 -3.97
CA LEU A 179 -8.65 8.49 -2.76
C LEU A 179 -9.90 8.59 -1.89
N LYS A 180 -10.50 9.78 -1.76
CA LYS A 180 -11.76 9.98 -1.02
C LYS A 180 -12.90 9.19 -1.65
N LEU A 181 -13.04 9.23 -2.98
CA LEU A 181 -14.07 8.48 -3.71
C LEU A 181 -13.87 6.96 -3.63
N LEU A 182 -12.62 6.50 -3.56
CA LEU A 182 -12.29 5.09 -3.35
C LEU A 182 -12.62 4.60 -1.93
N GLY A 183 -12.90 5.51 -0.99
CA GLY A 183 -13.28 5.19 0.38
C GLY A 183 -12.14 5.31 1.39
N PHE A 184 -11.09 6.09 1.10
CA PHE A 184 -10.09 6.41 2.11
C PHE A 184 -10.73 7.26 3.23
N PRO A 185 -10.62 6.82 4.50
CA PRO A 185 -11.16 7.56 5.64
C PRO A 185 -10.23 8.73 5.99
N PHE A 186 -10.30 9.83 5.25
CA PHE A 186 -9.57 11.05 5.60
C PHE A 186 -10.22 11.74 6.81
N LYS A 187 -9.39 12.32 7.67
CA LYS A 187 -9.85 13.17 8.76
C LYS A 187 -10.45 14.45 8.18
N GLU A 188 -11.71 14.73 8.49
CA GLU A 188 -12.31 16.05 8.25
C GLU A 188 -11.73 17.02 9.28
N ASN A 189 -11.18 18.15 8.80
CA ASN A 189 -10.63 19.20 9.67
C ASN A 189 -11.76 20.10 10.17
#